data_AF-A0A840YMT0-F1
#
_entry.id   AF-A0A840YMT0-F1
#
_cell.length_a   1.000
_cell.length_b   1.000
_cell.length_c   1.000
_cell.angle_alpha   90.00
_cell.angle_beta   90.00
_cell.angle_gamma   90.00
#
_symmetry.space_group_name_H-M   'P 1'
#
loop_
_entity.id
_entity.type
_entity.pdbx_description
1 polymer ?
#
loop_
_entity_poly.entity_id
_entity_poly.type
_entity_poly.pdbx_seq_one_letter_code
_entity_poly.pdbx_strand_id
1 'polypeptide(L)'
;MGDTLGEADLREGLLRGGRIEAAVVVARRDPDGGVDHVPYLLPSWRRGYVAIALFRGPGVRGWRDLDRLLRFLRDDMSYKLPVSLYEEDCPRLARLRSVLPRGATTKHVKADESPLPPGVDLPEPPPE
;
A
#
# COMPACT_ATOMS: atom_id res chain seq x y z
N MET A 1 8.63 14.21 1.96
CA MET A 1 7.41 13.88 2.72
C MET A 1 7.01 12.47 2.28
N GLY A 2 6.79 11.53 3.21
CA GLY A 2 6.65 10.11 2.87
C GLY A 2 5.35 9.76 2.15
N ASP A 3 5.43 8.76 1.27
CA ASP A 3 4.35 8.18 0.45
C ASP A 3 3.42 7.24 1.24
N THR A 4 3.72 7.02 2.52
CA THR A 4 2.99 6.13 3.42
C THR A 4 2.64 6.83 4.73
N LEU A 5 1.61 6.32 5.40
CA LEU A 5 1.16 6.77 6.71
C LEU A 5 0.74 5.57 7.56
N GLY A 6 1.09 5.57 8.86
CA GLY A 6 0.65 4.53 9.78
C GLY A 6 -0.86 4.58 10.02
N GLU A 7 -1.46 3.44 10.36
CA GLU A 7 -2.88 3.41 10.72
C GLU A 7 -3.18 4.30 11.94
N ALA A 8 -2.29 4.31 12.93
CA ALA A 8 -2.44 5.16 14.11
C ALA A 8 -2.48 6.66 13.75
N ASP A 9 -1.58 7.10 12.86
CA ASP A 9 -1.54 8.50 12.41
C ASP A 9 -2.78 8.85 11.56
N LEU A 10 -3.29 7.89 10.78
CA LEU A 10 -4.55 8.06 10.06
C LEU A 10 -5.71 8.27 11.03
N ARG A 11 -5.82 7.40 12.05
CA ARG A 11 -6.86 7.51 13.09
C ARG A 11 -6.73 8.82 13.84
N GLU A 12 -5.52 9.23 14.23
CA GLU A 12 -5.28 10.50 14.90
C GLU A 12 -5.71 11.71 14.05
N GLY A 13 -5.40 11.69 12.75
CA GLY A 13 -5.82 12.74 11.82
C GLY A 13 -7.34 12.84 11.70
N LEU A 14 -8.04 11.71 11.67
CA LEU A 14 -9.51 11.67 11.69
C LEU A 14 -10.08 12.20 13.02
N LEU A 15 -9.50 11.80 14.16
CA LEU A 15 -9.90 12.29 15.48
C LEU A 15 -9.73 13.81 15.63
N ARG A 16 -8.76 14.39 14.93
CA ARG A 16 -8.55 15.86 14.88
C ARG A 16 -9.49 16.59 13.92
N GLY A 17 -10.51 15.91 13.39
CA GLY A 17 -11.50 16.48 12.46
C GLY A 17 -11.07 16.43 10.99
N GLY A 18 -9.97 15.74 10.68
CA GLY A 18 -9.61 15.43 9.30
C GLY A 18 -10.60 14.47 8.63
N ARG A 19 -10.61 14.45 7.31
CA ARG A 19 -11.40 13.51 6.50
C ARG A 19 -10.59 12.88 5.38
N ILE A 20 -10.99 11.67 4.97
CA ILE A 20 -10.49 11.08 3.71
C ILE A 20 -11.33 11.64 2.55
N GLU A 21 -10.67 12.29 1.61
CA GLU A 21 -11.32 13.00 0.50
C GLU A 21 -11.53 12.07 -0.70
N ALA A 22 -10.59 11.17 -0.94
CA ALA A 22 -10.65 10.18 -2.01
C ALA A 22 -9.95 8.88 -1.62
N ALA A 23 -10.43 7.76 -2.16
CA ALA A 23 -9.81 6.46 -2.02
C ALA A 23 -9.67 5.79 -3.40
N VAL A 24 -8.43 5.42 -3.72
CA VAL A 24 -8.08 4.61 -4.88
C VAL A 24 -7.55 3.28 -4.37
N VAL A 25 -8.02 2.17 -4.92
CA VAL A 25 -7.52 0.83 -4.60
C VAL A 25 -6.85 0.26 -5.84
N VAL A 26 -5.62 -0.22 -5.68
CA VAL A 26 -4.91 -0.94 -6.73
C VAL A 26 -4.89 -2.42 -6.35
N ALA A 27 -5.53 -3.25 -7.17
CA ALA A 27 -5.49 -4.70 -7.10
C ALA A 27 -4.23 -5.20 -7.81
N ARG A 28 -3.39 -5.90 -7.06
CA ARG A 28 -2.09 -6.42 -7.49
C ARG A 28 -2.16 -7.92 -7.48
N ARG A 29 -1.74 -8.57 -8.56
CA ARG A 29 -1.69 -10.03 -8.60
C ARG A 29 -0.37 -10.49 -8.02
N ASP A 30 -0.42 -11.42 -7.09
CA ASP A 30 0.77 -12.11 -6.63
C ASP A 30 1.14 -13.24 -7.63
N PRO A 31 2.40 -13.73 -7.60
CA PRO A 31 2.84 -14.82 -8.47
C PRO A 31 2.08 -16.14 -8.29
N ASP A 32 1.47 -16.35 -7.12
CA ASP A 32 0.72 -17.54 -6.76
C ASP A 32 -0.76 -17.45 -7.20
N GLY A 33 -1.14 -16.36 -7.89
CA GLY A 33 -2.47 -16.12 -8.43
C GLY A 33 -3.46 -15.47 -7.46
N GLY A 34 -3.02 -15.13 -6.25
CA GLY A 34 -3.78 -14.31 -5.32
C GLY A 34 -3.82 -12.83 -5.72
N VAL A 35 -4.74 -12.10 -5.12
CA VAL A 35 -4.92 -10.66 -5.36
C VAL A 35 -4.77 -9.92 -4.05
N ASP A 36 -3.90 -8.93 -4.03
CA ASP A 36 -3.68 -8.04 -2.91
C ASP A 36 -4.17 -6.63 -3.25
N HIS A 37 -5.05 -6.09 -2.42
CA HIS A 37 -5.70 -4.80 -2.62
C HIS A 37 -5.02 -3.76 -1.75
N VAL A 38 -4.36 -2.78 -2.38
CA VAL A 38 -3.65 -1.71 -1.67
C VAL A 38 -4.43 -0.40 -1.78
N PRO A 39 -4.91 0.17 -0.66
CA PRO A 39 -5.58 1.46 -0.66
C PRO A 39 -4.58 2.62 -0.66
N TYR A 40 -4.91 3.62 -1.47
CA TYR A 40 -4.31 4.94 -1.55
C TYR A 40 -5.36 5.95 -1.14
N LEU A 41 -5.12 6.62 -0.02
CA LEU A 41 -6.04 7.56 0.57
C LEU A 41 -5.53 8.98 0.35
N LEU A 42 -6.44 9.92 0.09
CA LEU A 42 -6.14 11.35 0.07
C LEU A 42 -6.68 11.96 1.37
N PRO A 43 -5.86 12.15 2.42
CA PRO A 43 -6.28 12.73 3.68
C PRO A 43 -6.29 14.26 3.56
N SER A 44 -7.31 14.94 4.07
CA SER A 44 -7.44 16.40 3.95
C SER A 44 -6.33 17.18 4.68
N TRP A 45 -5.62 16.54 5.60
CA TRP A 45 -4.54 17.13 6.41
C TRP A 45 -3.14 16.79 5.89
N ARG A 46 -3.03 16.08 4.76
CA ARG A 46 -1.75 15.80 4.10
C ARG A 46 -1.83 16.12 2.63
N ARG A 47 -0.68 16.49 2.06
CA ARG A 47 -0.56 16.68 0.63
C ARG A 47 -0.40 15.33 -0.07
N GLY A 48 -1.28 15.06 -1.04
CA GLY A 48 -1.19 13.91 -1.93
C GLY A 48 -1.72 12.61 -1.34
N TYR A 49 -1.78 11.59 -2.19
CA TYR A 49 -2.22 10.26 -1.79
C TYR A 49 -1.15 9.56 -0.94
N VAL A 50 -1.60 8.79 0.04
CA VAL A 50 -0.74 7.97 0.90
C VAL A 50 -1.24 6.52 0.92
N ALA A 51 -0.32 5.57 0.94
CA ALA A 51 -0.65 4.19 1.28
C ALA A 51 -0.59 3.96 2.80
N ILE A 52 -1.29 2.94 3.28
CA ILE A 52 -1.23 2.55 4.69
C ILE A 52 0.05 1.75 4.91
N ALA A 53 0.91 2.16 5.83
CA ALA A 53 2.13 1.45 6.16
C ALA A 53 1.85 0.14 6.92
N LEU A 54 2.72 -0.85 6.79
CA LEU A 54 2.73 -2.00 7.70
C LEU A 54 3.05 -1.55 9.13
N PHE A 55 2.49 -2.24 10.12
CA PHE A 55 2.76 -1.94 11.53
C PHE A 55 4.24 -2.16 11.90
N ARG A 56 4.91 -3.12 11.26
CA ARG A 56 6.34 -3.40 11.40
C ARG A 56 6.99 -3.64 10.05
N GLY A 57 8.18 -3.10 9.89
CA GLY A 57 9.01 -3.27 8.70
C GLY A 57 8.64 -2.34 7.54
N PRO A 58 9.47 -2.34 6.48
CA PRO A 58 9.17 -1.59 5.26
C PRO A 58 7.99 -2.23 4.53
N GLY A 59 7.11 -1.41 3.98
CA GLY A 59 6.04 -1.87 3.10
C GLY A 59 4.71 -1.16 3.32
N VAL A 60 3.75 -1.54 2.47
CA VAL A 60 2.38 -1.08 2.53
C VAL A 60 1.47 -2.24 2.90
N ARG A 61 0.41 -1.95 3.64
CA ARG A 61 -0.60 -2.93 3.98
C ARG A 61 -1.46 -3.21 2.75
N GLY A 62 -1.57 -4.48 2.44
CA GLY A 62 -2.51 -5.01 1.45
C GLY A 62 -3.61 -5.83 2.11
N TRP A 63 -4.71 -6.01 1.38
CA TRP A 63 -5.85 -6.81 1.77
C TRP A 63 -6.15 -7.86 0.70
N ARG A 64 -6.15 -9.14 1.09
CA ARG A 64 -6.57 -10.23 0.19
C ARG A 64 -8.07 -10.24 -0.11
N ASP A 65 -8.86 -9.69 0.80
CA ASP A 65 -10.32 -9.66 0.74
C ASP A 65 -10.78 -8.20 0.59
N LEU A 66 -11.39 -7.91 -0.57
CA LEU A 66 -11.88 -6.57 -0.89
C LEU A 66 -13.00 -6.12 0.06
N ASP A 67 -13.88 -7.02 0.49
CA ASP A 67 -14.98 -6.67 1.40
C ASP A 67 -14.43 -6.27 2.77
N ARG A 68 -13.37 -6.93 3.24
CA ARG A 68 -12.67 -6.51 4.47
C ARG A 68 -12.02 -5.15 4.33
N LEU A 69 -11.39 -4.86 3.18
CA LEU A 69 -10.85 -3.54 2.91
C LEU A 69 -11.96 -2.48 2.90
N LEU A 70 -13.08 -2.75 2.23
CA LEU A 70 -14.20 -1.83 2.16
C LEU A 70 -14.80 -1.57 3.55
N ARG A 71 -15.01 -2.61 4.37
CA ARG A 71 -15.44 -2.44 5.76
C ARG A 71 -14.47 -1.57 6.55
N PHE A 72 -13.17 -1.83 6.46
CA PHE A 72 -12.16 -1.00 7.11
C PHE A 72 -12.24 0.48 6.67
N LEU A 73 -12.37 0.75 5.37
CA LEU A 73 -12.51 2.12 4.88
C LEU A 73 -13.80 2.78 5.40
N ARG A 74 -14.89 2.02 5.48
CA ARG A 74 -16.21 2.53 5.86
C ARG A 74 -16.34 2.74 7.36
N ASP A 75 -15.83 1.81 8.16
CA ASP A 75 -16.10 1.71 9.59
C ASP A 75 -14.95 2.31 10.39
N ASP A 76 -13.70 1.98 10.07
CA ASP A 76 -12.53 2.52 10.77
C ASP A 76 -12.10 3.89 10.26
N MET A 77 -12.12 4.10 8.94
CA MET A 77 -11.65 5.36 8.33
C MET A 77 -12.79 6.36 8.07
N SER A 78 -14.04 6.00 8.38
CA SER A 78 -15.24 6.82 8.15
C SER A 78 -15.40 7.34 6.71
N TYR A 79 -14.80 6.67 5.73
CA TYR A 79 -14.90 7.06 4.33
C TYR A 79 -16.21 6.55 3.75
N LYS A 80 -17.11 7.44 3.31
CA LYS A 80 -18.44 7.08 2.77
C LYS A 80 -18.62 7.36 1.27
N LEU A 81 -17.58 7.87 0.60
CA LEU A 81 -17.61 8.18 -0.84
C LEU A 81 -17.25 6.95 -1.72
N PRO A 82 -17.44 7.01 -3.05
CA PRO A 82 -17.06 5.91 -3.95
C PRO A 82 -15.57 5.55 -3.87
N VAL A 83 -15.25 4.26 -3.88
CA VAL A 83 -13.87 3.75 -3.96
C VAL A 83 -13.56 3.41 -5.41
N SER A 84 -12.52 4.00 -5.99
CA SER A 84 -12.09 3.67 -7.35
C SER A 84 -11.14 2.47 -7.34
N LEU A 85 -11.50 1.40 -8.03
CA LEU A 85 -10.70 0.17 -8.10
C LEU A 85 -10.04 0.05 -9.48
N TYR A 86 -8.73 -0.24 -9.49
CA TYR A 86 -7.96 -0.50 -10.70
C TYR A 86 -7.12 -1.76 -10.53
N GLU A 87 -6.99 -2.56 -11.58
CA GLU A 87 -5.90 -3.53 -11.67
C GLU A 87 -4.57 -2.81 -11.90
N GLU A 88 -3.45 -3.38 -11.43
CA GLU A 88 -2.11 -2.77 -11.55
C GLU A 88 -1.72 -2.41 -12.99
N ASP A 89 -2.18 -3.20 -13.97
CA ASP A 89 -1.88 -3.05 -15.39
C ASP A 89 -2.92 -2.20 -16.14
N CYS A 90 -3.88 -1.61 -15.43
CA CYS A 90 -4.92 -0.81 -16.04
C CYS A 90 -4.33 0.46 -16.68
N PRO A 91 -4.56 0.72 -17.99
CA PRO A 91 -4.07 1.93 -18.66
C PRO A 91 -4.59 3.24 -18.03
N ARG A 92 -5.75 3.19 -17.37
CA ARG A 92 -6.30 4.36 -16.66
C ARG A 92 -5.50 4.69 -15.41
N LEU A 93 -4.89 3.71 -14.75
CA LEU A 93 -4.01 3.92 -13.60
C LEU A 93 -2.74 4.67 -14.01
N ALA A 94 -2.24 4.44 -15.24
CA ALA A 94 -1.08 5.17 -15.76
C ALA A 94 -1.30 6.69 -15.81
N ARG A 95 -2.56 7.15 -15.97
CA ARG A 95 -2.91 8.58 -15.95
C ARG A 95 -2.86 9.19 -14.55
N LEU A 96 -2.84 8.37 -13.50
CA LEU A 96 -2.80 8.80 -12.10
C LEU A 96 -1.37 8.77 -11.52
N ARG A 97 -0.36 8.39 -12.32
CA ARG A 97 1.06 8.29 -11.91
C ARG A 97 1.64 9.57 -11.32
N SER A 98 1.14 10.73 -11.71
CA SER A 98 1.61 12.03 -11.22
C SER A 98 1.07 12.39 -9.84
N VAL A 99 -0.01 11.73 -9.38
CA VAL A 99 -0.69 12.05 -8.12
C VAL A 99 -0.65 10.93 -7.09
N LEU A 100 -0.49 9.67 -7.53
CA LEU A 100 -0.34 8.52 -6.66
C LEU A 100 1.14 8.35 -6.24
N PRO A 101 1.40 7.75 -5.07
CA PRO A 101 2.72 7.25 -4.70
C PRO A 101 3.37 6.44 -5.82
N ARG A 102 4.70 6.54 -5.96
CA ARG A 102 5.42 5.81 -7.03
C ARG A 102 5.15 4.32 -6.96
N GLY A 103 5.16 3.77 -5.74
CA GLY A 103 4.85 2.37 -5.47
C GLY A 103 3.45 1.92 -5.86
N ALA A 104 2.50 2.83 -6.15
CA ALA A 104 1.14 2.52 -6.58
C ALA A 104 1.03 2.08 -8.04
N THR A 105 2.02 2.45 -8.86
CA THR A 105 1.96 2.33 -10.32
C THR A 105 3.14 1.58 -10.91
N THR A 106 4.15 1.29 -10.09
CA THR A 106 5.20 0.32 -10.39
C THR A 106 4.69 -1.06 -10.00
N LYS A 107 4.78 -2.04 -10.91
CA LYS A 107 4.67 -3.46 -10.54
C LYS A 107 5.56 -3.71 -9.32
N HIS A 108 5.17 -4.62 -8.43
CA HIS A 108 6.03 -5.05 -7.33
C HIS A 108 7.41 -5.44 -7.87
N VAL A 109 8.36 -4.51 -7.86
CA VAL A 109 9.74 -4.87 -7.63
C VAL A 109 9.73 -5.24 -6.16
N LYS A 110 9.98 -6.52 -5.87
CA LYS A 110 10.23 -7.05 -4.52
C LYS A 110 10.91 -5.97 -3.68
N ALA A 111 10.50 -5.87 -2.41
CA ALA A 111 11.33 -5.23 -1.41
C ALA A 111 12.75 -5.76 -1.59
N ASP A 112 13.64 -4.87 -2.01
CA ASP A 112 15.08 -4.94 -1.92
C ASP A 112 15.61 -6.35 -1.58
N GLU A 113 15.90 -7.17 -2.60
CA GLU A 113 17.07 -8.04 -2.51
C GLU A 113 18.26 -7.07 -2.49
N SER A 114 18.51 -6.45 -1.33
CA SER A 114 19.82 -5.95 -1.00
C SER A 114 20.77 -7.12 -1.24
N PRO A 115 21.78 -7.01 -2.12
CA PRO A 115 22.86 -7.97 -2.12
C PRO A 115 23.39 -8.04 -0.69
N LEU A 116 23.42 -9.24 -0.11
CA LEU A 116 24.17 -9.47 1.12
C LEU A 116 25.54 -8.79 0.98
N PRO A 117 26.02 -8.06 2.00
CA PRO A 117 27.33 -7.45 1.94
C PRO A 117 28.36 -8.54 1.60
N PRO A 118 29.31 -8.27 0.68
CA PRO A 118 30.34 -9.24 0.37
C PRO A 118 31.15 -9.53 1.64
N GLY A 119 31.15 -10.79 2.10
CA GLY A 119 31.89 -11.22 3.28
C GLY A 119 31.14 -12.10 4.29
N VAL A 120 29.92 -12.58 4.00
CA VAL A 120 29.29 -13.60 4.84
C VAL A 120 29.74 -14.98 4.37
N ASP A 121 30.71 -15.55 5.10
CA ASP A 121 31.14 -16.94 4.97
C ASP A 121 29.98 -17.87 5.37
N LEU A 122 29.49 -18.66 4.43
CA LEU A 122 28.51 -19.72 4.69
C LEU A 122 29.29 -20.99 5.06
N PRO A 123 28.96 -21.69 6.16
CA PRO A 123 29.61 -22.96 6.46
C PRO A 123 29.28 -23.98 5.37
N GLU A 124 30.31 -24.60 4.78
CA GLU A 124 30.16 -25.68 3.79
C GLU A 124 29.30 -26.82 4.35
N PRO A 125 28.38 -27.38 3.55
CA PRO A 125 27.62 -28.56 3.97
C PRO A 125 28.55 -29.77 4.11
N PRO A 126 28.26 -30.70 5.04
CA PRO A 126 29.10 -31.86 5.28
C PRO A 126 29.12 -32.79 4.05
N PRO A 127 30.27 -33.43 3.75
CA PRO A 127 30.38 -34.37 2.65
C PRO A 127 29.57 -35.65 2.94
N GLU A 128 28.98 -36.21 1.86
CA GLU A 128 28.24 -37.49 1.83
C GLU A 128 29.09 -38.70 2.25
#